data_AF-A0A960K5M5-F1
#
_entry.id   AF-A0A960K5M5-F1
#
_cell.length_a   1.000
_cell.length_b   1.000
_cell.length_c   1.000
_cell.angle_alpha   90.00
_cell.angle_beta   90.00
_cell.angle_gamma   90.00
#
_symmetry.space_group_name_H-M   'P 1'
#
loop_
_entity.id
_entity.type
_entity.pdbx_description
1 polymer ?
#
loop_
_entity_poly.entity_id
_entity_poly.type
_entity_poly.pdbx_seq_one_letter_code
_entity_poly.pdbx_strand_id
1 'polypeptide(L)'
;MNSDSPSQSSIIEFINGVDETGRLLSPEVEPGPDLNLSDREQRRLQHWSEFRDALRLPIHGVDPEDLGQSGWAVLWGPDVTSDVREALDPLVSRRLEESKGLGKQLDLGDEVDALTFLEEQSVVAGRVVPTRLPYYLLLVGDPARLPFEFQYRVDVQHAVGRLHFPEADDYAAYAQSVLAAEEEPGNGREARFWGAEIEGDVHSRWMLEELLDPMVAGMEAWQTDRGLYQPSRTSAGTKAALLEELRKPPAFLFTASHGMVFRNGADEERARLQGALLCEDWRPSQGQAPGPEVYLAADDVPSGTDLAGLIACHFACYSAGCSALDPFEKGMMGTGRRQHPHAFISALSQKLLTSGAQAVLGHVDRTWTTTFSF
;
A
#
# COMPACT_ATOMS: atom_id res chain seq x y z
N MET A 1 34.11 25.47 -35.01
CA MET A 1 34.03 25.39 -33.54
C MET A 1 32.63 25.86 -33.17
N ASN A 2 31.70 24.93 -33.04
CA ASN A 2 30.41 25.12 -32.39
C ASN A 2 29.99 23.70 -31.99
N SER A 3 30.13 23.41 -30.71
CA SER A 3 29.58 22.21 -30.07
C SER A 3 28.64 22.71 -28.99
N ASP A 4 27.39 22.96 -29.39
CA ASP A 4 26.29 23.01 -28.44
C ASP A 4 26.16 21.62 -27.84
N SER A 5 26.49 21.54 -26.55
CA SER A 5 26.17 20.39 -25.71
C SER A 5 24.69 20.49 -25.35
N PRO A 6 23.91 19.40 -25.42
CA PRO A 6 22.53 19.43 -24.96
C PRO A 6 22.53 19.73 -23.46
N SER A 7 21.74 20.73 -23.06
CA SER A 7 21.53 21.06 -21.65
C SER A 7 21.07 19.82 -20.90
N GLN A 8 21.89 19.37 -19.95
CA GLN A 8 21.54 18.35 -18.98
C GLN A 8 20.29 18.81 -18.22
N SER A 9 19.15 18.17 -18.47
CA SER A 9 17.94 18.36 -17.67
C SER A 9 18.15 17.63 -16.35
N SER A 10 18.41 18.39 -15.29
CA SER A 10 18.37 17.87 -13.92
C SER A 10 17.05 17.16 -13.68
N ILE A 11 17.07 15.88 -13.33
CA ILE A 11 15.87 15.18 -12.83
C ILE A 11 15.52 15.84 -11.50
N ILE A 12 14.55 16.75 -11.50
CA ILE A 12 13.96 17.26 -10.26
C ILE A 12 13.14 16.11 -9.69
N GLU A 13 13.53 15.60 -8.52
CA GLU A 13 12.72 14.62 -7.78
C GLU A 13 11.41 15.30 -7.37
N PHE A 14 10.26 14.64 -7.54
CA PHE A 14 8.96 15.12 -7.05
C PHE A 14 8.31 14.08 -6.14
N ILE A 15 7.49 14.57 -5.21
CA ILE A 15 6.62 13.70 -4.41
C ILE A 15 5.32 13.52 -5.18
N ASN A 16 4.83 12.28 -5.25
CA ASN A 16 3.66 11.86 -6.01
C ASN A 16 2.32 12.25 -5.34
N GLY A 17 2.23 13.46 -4.77
CA GLY A 17 1.07 13.96 -4.05
C GLY A 17 0.70 15.39 -4.46
N VAL A 18 -0.60 15.69 -4.43
CA VAL A 18 -1.16 17.01 -4.74
C VAL A 18 -1.87 17.55 -3.50
N ASP A 19 -1.51 18.75 -3.08
CA ASP A 19 -2.16 19.40 -1.94
C ASP A 19 -3.53 19.96 -2.30
N GLU A 20 -4.33 20.29 -1.28
CA GLU A 20 -5.69 20.83 -1.46
C GLU A 20 -5.74 22.17 -2.23
N THR A 21 -4.61 22.81 -2.49
CA THR A 21 -4.50 24.06 -3.26
C THR A 21 -4.15 23.79 -4.72
N GLY A 22 -3.98 22.53 -5.10
CA GLY A 22 -3.58 22.11 -6.44
C GLY A 22 -2.08 22.20 -6.68
N ARG A 23 -1.24 22.19 -5.63
CA ARG A 23 0.21 22.19 -5.77
C ARG A 23 0.75 20.78 -5.64
N LEU A 24 1.56 20.37 -6.61
CA LEU A 24 2.41 19.19 -6.46
C LEU A 24 3.35 19.38 -5.28
N LEU A 25 3.52 18.33 -4.49
CA LEU A 25 4.50 18.32 -3.42
C LEU A 25 5.91 18.23 -4.04
N SER A 26 6.75 19.22 -3.75
CA SER A 26 8.18 19.13 -4.03
C SER A 26 8.89 18.51 -2.83
N PRO A 27 9.88 17.63 -3.03
CA PRO A 27 10.77 17.23 -1.94
C PRO A 27 11.49 18.49 -1.43
N GLU A 28 11.54 18.64 -0.10
CA GLU A 28 12.31 19.73 0.54
C GLU A 28 13.82 19.43 0.54
N VAL A 29 14.25 18.26 0.04
CA VAL A 29 15.65 17.89 -0.16
C VAL A 29 16.03 18.22 -1.61
N GLU A 30 17.12 18.98 -1.81
CA GLU A 30 17.67 19.19 -3.15
C GLU A 30 18.00 17.82 -3.77
N PRO A 31 17.57 17.56 -5.01
CA PRO A 31 17.87 16.31 -5.68
C PRO A 31 19.38 16.09 -5.66
N GLY A 32 19.79 14.87 -5.29
CA GLY A 32 21.18 14.45 -5.51
C GLY A 32 21.52 14.54 -7.00
N PRO A 33 22.81 14.58 -7.38
CA PRO A 33 23.20 14.61 -8.79
C PRO A 33 22.54 13.43 -9.54
N ASP A 34 22.09 13.69 -10.78
CA ASP A 34 21.39 12.77 -11.68
C ASP A 34 21.64 11.29 -11.32
N LEU A 35 20.58 10.57 -10.98
CA LEU A 35 20.59 9.11 -10.81
C LEU A 35 20.72 8.39 -12.17
N ASN A 36 21.62 8.86 -13.04
CA ASN A 36 22.09 8.12 -14.20
C ASN A 36 22.96 6.95 -13.71
N LEU A 37 22.28 5.91 -13.25
CA LEU A 37 22.91 4.68 -12.79
C LEU A 37 23.60 4.03 -13.98
N SER A 38 24.91 3.82 -13.88
CA SER A 38 25.64 3.01 -14.85
C SER A 38 25.07 1.59 -14.89
N ASP A 39 25.23 0.87 -16.02
CA ASP A 39 24.85 -0.55 -16.13
C ASP A 39 25.39 -1.41 -14.96
N ARG A 40 26.55 -1.03 -14.41
CA ARG A 40 27.16 -1.70 -13.25
C ARG A 40 26.36 -1.45 -11.98
N GLU A 41 25.87 -0.24 -11.76
CA GLU A 41 25.04 0.13 -10.62
C GLU A 41 23.65 -0.48 -10.75
N GLN A 42 23.05 -0.48 -11.94
CA GLN A 42 21.79 -1.17 -12.21
C GLN A 42 21.89 -2.68 -11.92
N ARG A 43 22.92 -3.36 -12.45
CA ARG A 43 23.17 -4.79 -12.13
C ARG A 43 23.42 -5.02 -10.65
N ARG A 44 24.09 -4.09 -9.96
CA ARG A 44 24.29 -4.17 -8.52
C ARG A 44 22.96 -4.05 -7.80
N LEU A 45 22.10 -3.09 -8.15
CA LEU A 45 20.77 -2.94 -7.54
C LEU A 45 19.87 -4.15 -7.81
N GLN A 46 19.87 -4.69 -9.02
CA GLN A 46 19.18 -5.95 -9.35
C GLN A 46 19.68 -7.10 -8.47
N HIS A 47 20.99 -7.30 -8.38
CA HIS A 47 21.56 -8.32 -7.51
C HIS A 47 21.22 -8.12 -6.03
N TRP A 48 21.21 -6.86 -5.55
CA TRP A 48 20.80 -6.53 -4.19
C TRP A 48 19.31 -6.77 -3.97
N SER A 49 18.45 -6.53 -4.96
CA SER A 49 17.03 -6.87 -4.92
C SER A 49 16.84 -8.38 -4.81
N GLU A 50 17.43 -9.14 -5.74
CA GLU A 50 17.34 -10.62 -5.77
C GLU A 50 17.86 -11.26 -4.47
N PHE A 51 18.98 -10.75 -3.94
CA PHE A 51 19.54 -11.22 -2.67
C PHE A 51 18.64 -10.87 -1.48
N ARG A 52 18.08 -9.66 -1.44
CA ARG A 52 17.17 -9.22 -0.39
C ARG A 52 15.85 -10.00 -0.43
N ASP A 53 15.32 -10.27 -1.61
CA ASP A 53 14.10 -11.06 -1.80
C ASP A 53 14.30 -12.49 -1.33
N ALA A 54 15.47 -13.09 -1.58
CA ALA A 54 15.81 -14.40 -1.05
C ALA A 54 15.91 -14.44 0.50
N LEU A 55 16.27 -13.33 1.14
CA LEU A 55 16.30 -13.20 2.61
C LEU A 55 14.91 -12.94 3.23
N ARG A 56 13.97 -12.43 2.43
CA ARG A 56 12.55 -12.24 2.79
C ARG A 56 11.72 -13.50 2.68
N LEU A 57 12.33 -14.63 2.37
CA LEU A 57 11.68 -15.93 2.32
C LEU A 57 11.96 -16.74 3.59
N PRO A 58 11.12 -17.72 3.89
CA PRO A 58 11.43 -18.73 4.89
C PRO A 58 12.76 -19.44 4.62
N ILE A 59 13.25 -20.14 5.65
CA ILE A 59 14.39 -21.08 5.52
C ILE A 59 14.14 -22.11 4.40
N HIS A 60 15.23 -22.63 3.82
CA HIS A 60 15.13 -23.63 2.77
C HIS A 60 14.29 -24.84 3.19
N GLY A 61 13.46 -25.33 2.25
CA GLY A 61 12.57 -26.46 2.48
C GLY A 61 11.23 -26.09 3.10
N VAL A 62 10.98 -24.79 3.36
CA VAL A 62 9.66 -24.25 3.68
C VAL A 62 9.12 -23.56 2.44
N ASP A 63 7.95 -23.99 1.98
CA ASP A 63 7.18 -23.28 0.96
C ASP A 63 6.47 -22.07 1.59
N PRO A 64 6.75 -20.81 1.18
CA PRO A 64 6.02 -19.66 1.68
C PRO A 64 4.52 -19.75 1.39
N GLU A 65 4.10 -20.37 0.28
CA GLU A 65 2.69 -20.42 -0.14
C GLU A 65 1.86 -21.50 0.60
N ASP A 66 2.49 -22.39 1.38
CA ASP A 66 1.81 -23.39 2.23
C ASP A 66 1.85 -22.94 3.70
N LEU A 67 0.72 -22.43 4.21
CA LEU A 67 0.60 -22.01 5.63
C LEU A 67 0.97 -23.13 6.60
N GLY A 68 0.78 -24.40 6.25
CA GLY A 68 1.17 -25.53 7.08
C GLY A 68 2.69 -25.66 7.27
N GLN A 69 3.50 -24.98 6.45
CA GLN A 69 4.96 -24.93 6.53
C GLN A 69 5.46 -23.54 6.93
N SER A 70 4.86 -22.47 6.38
CA SER A 70 5.29 -21.08 6.61
C SER A 70 4.67 -20.46 7.87
N GLY A 71 3.51 -20.95 8.29
CA GLY A 71 2.77 -20.53 9.47
C GLY A 71 2.16 -19.13 9.37
N TRP A 72 1.22 -18.87 10.27
CA TRP A 72 0.53 -17.59 10.38
C TRP A 72 0.37 -17.14 11.84
N ALA A 73 0.48 -15.85 12.11
CA ALA A 73 0.19 -15.29 13.42
C ALA A 73 -0.64 -14.01 13.37
N VAL A 74 -1.50 -13.83 14.37
CA VAL A 74 -2.10 -12.53 14.69
C VAL A 74 -1.37 -11.89 15.87
N LEU A 75 -0.98 -10.63 15.70
CA LEU A 75 -0.39 -9.78 16.72
C LEU A 75 -1.44 -8.74 17.14
N TRP A 76 -1.94 -8.89 18.37
CA TRP A 76 -2.96 -8.02 18.93
C TRP A 76 -2.32 -6.79 19.57
N GLY A 77 -2.67 -5.61 19.06
CA GLY A 77 -2.26 -4.32 19.62
C GLY A 77 -2.85 -4.08 21.02
N PRO A 78 -2.25 -3.18 21.80
CA PRO A 78 -2.65 -2.93 23.19
C PRO A 78 -4.04 -2.28 23.32
N ASP A 79 -4.57 -1.71 22.24
CA ASP A 79 -5.90 -1.11 22.13
C ASP A 79 -7.01 -2.09 21.74
N VAL A 80 -6.66 -3.32 21.36
CA VAL A 80 -7.64 -4.30 20.87
C VAL A 80 -8.50 -4.85 22.01
N THR A 81 -9.80 -4.59 21.89
CA THR A 81 -10.85 -5.03 22.81
C THR A 81 -11.34 -6.46 22.51
N SER A 82 -12.12 -7.04 23.43
CA SER A 82 -12.59 -8.42 23.31
C SER A 82 -13.60 -8.62 22.17
N ASP A 83 -14.44 -7.63 21.90
CA ASP A 83 -15.38 -7.62 20.78
C ASP A 83 -14.68 -7.66 19.41
N VAL A 84 -13.55 -6.94 19.24
CA VAL A 84 -12.73 -7.03 18.02
C VAL A 84 -12.13 -8.43 17.85
N ARG A 85 -11.69 -9.07 18.95
CA ARG A 85 -11.19 -10.46 18.90
C ARG A 85 -12.29 -11.43 18.54
N GLU A 86 -13.47 -11.30 19.13
CA GLU A 86 -14.65 -12.10 18.81
C GLU A 86 -15.07 -11.91 17.35
N ALA A 87 -15.02 -10.68 16.83
CA ALA A 87 -15.33 -10.35 15.44
C ALA A 87 -14.37 -11.02 14.44
N LEU A 88 -13.07 -11.09 14.76
CA LEU A 88 -12.05 -11.73 13.91
C LEU A 88 -11.89 -13.24 14.15
N ASP A 89 -12.45 -13.79 15.24
CA ASP A 89 -12.26 -15.18 15.64
C ASP A 89 -12.52 -16.20 14.51
N PRO A 90 -13.54 -16.05 13.64
CA PRO A 90 -13.75 -16.98 12.53
C PRO A 90 -12.54 -17.06 11.57
N LEU A 91 -11.95 -15.92 11.23
CA LEU A 91 -10.77 -15.86 10.35
C LEU A 91 -9.52 -16.38 11.07
N VAL A 92 -9.32 -15.96 12.32
CA VAL A 92 -8.17 -16.40 13.14
C VAL A 92 -8.21 -17.92 13.31
N SER A 93 -9.36 -18.49 13.68
CA SER A 93 -9.53 -19.93 13.84
C SER A 93 -9.22 -20.70 12.56
N ARG A 94 -9.71 -20.25 11.39
CA ARG A 94 -9.39 -20.85 10.09
C ARG A 94 -7.87 -20.86 9.84
N ARG A 95 -7.20 -19.73 10.02
CA ARG A 95 -5.76 -19.60 9.76
C ARG A 95 -4.90 -20.42 10.72
N LEU A 96 -5.31 -20.55 11.98
CA LEU A 96 -4.63 -21.41 12.95
C LEU A 96 -4.72 -22.89 12.56
N GLU A 97 -5.87 -23.34 12.05
CA GLU A 97 -6.04 -24.70 11.52
C GLU A 97 -5.16 -24.96 10.30
N GLU A 98 -5.19 -24.05 9.32
CA GLU A 98 -4.38 -24.13 8.09
C GLU A 98 -2.88 -24.14 8.36
N SER A 99 -2.46 -23.49 9.45
CA SER A 99 -1.06 -23.42 9.87
C SER A 99 -0.50 -24.72 10.48
N LYS A 100 -1.32 -25.78 10.63
CA LYS A 100 -0.91 -27.12 11.09
C LYS A 100 -0.02 -27.12 12.36
N GLY A 101 -0.35 -26.26 13.32
CA GLY A 101 0.37 -26.13 14.60
C GLY A 101 1.49 -25.08 14.61
N LEU A 102 1.76 -24.40 13.49
CA LEU A 102 2.62 -23.21 13.44
C LEU A 102 1.85 -21.90 13.67
N GLY A 103 0.54 -21.98 13.90
CA GLY A 103 -0.31 -20.82 14.17
C GLY A 103 -0.03 -20.19 15.54
N LYS A 104 0.00 -18.84 15.62
CA LYS A 104 0.15 -18.12 16.91
C LYS A 104 -0.85 -16.98 17.05
N GLN A 105 -1.25 -16.72 18.29
CA GLN A 105 -1.88 -15.47 18.70
C GLN A 105 -0.99 -14.84 19.77
N LEU A 106 -0.56 -13.59 19.58
CA LEU A 106 0.37 -12.92 20.47
C LEU A 106 -0.19 -11.54 20.84
N ASP A 107 -0.12 -11.21 22.13
CA ASP A 107 -0.50 -9.90 22.65
C ASP A 107 0.73 -9.00 22.74
N LEU A 108 0.64 -7.81 22.17
CA LEU A 108 1.68 -6.80 22.30
C LEU A 108 1.45 -5.97 23.57
N GLY A 109 2.53 -5.64 24.26
CA GLY A 109 2.48 -4.77 25.44
C GLY A 109 2.13 -3.32 25.10
N ASP A 110 1.92 -2.51 26.13
CA ASP A 110 1.63 -1.07 25.97
C ASP A 110 2.78 -0.31 25.26
N GLU A 111 4.02 -0.71 25.52
CA GLU A 111 5.21 -0.19 24.85
C GLU A 111 5.63 -1.14 23.73
N VAL A 112 5.21 -0.82 22.51
CA VAL A 112 5.49 -1.65 21.33
C VAL A 112 6.85 -1.27 20.72
N ASP A 113 7.87 -2.11 20.96
CA ASP A 113 9.17 -2.03 20.28
C ASP A 113 9.44 -3.32 19.47
N ALA A 114 9.79 -3.15 18.20
CA ALA A 114 9.97 -4.28 17.30
C ALA A 114 11.22 -5.11 17.61
N LEU A 115 12.32 -4.50 18.09
CA LEU A 115 13.54 -5.24 18.39
C LEU A 115 13.33 -6.10 19.63
N THR A 116 12.76 -5.52 20.70
CA THR A 116 12.39 -6.26 21.90
C THR A 116 11.43 -7.40 21.57
N PHE A 117 10.37 -7.15 20.79
CA PHE A 117 9.44 -8.19 20.36
C PHE A 117 10.15 -9.32 19.60
N LEU A 118 10.98 -9.00 18.60
CA LEU A 118 11.69 -10.02 17.82
C LEU A 118 12.67 -10.83 18.67
N GLU A 119 13.35 -10.20 19.63
CA GLU A 119 14.23 -10.85 20.60
C GLU A 119 13.46 -11.83 21.51
N GLU A 120 12.31 -11.41 22.04
CA GLU A 120 11.42 -12.27 22.84
C GLU A 120 10.94 -13.51 22.06
N GLN A 121 10.67 -13.35 20.76
CA GLN A 121 10.32 -14.45 19.86
C GLN A 121 11.54 -15.25 19.38
N SER A 122 12.75 -14.94 19.86
CA SER A 122 14.02 -15.56 19.46
C SER A 122 14.29 -15.47 17.95
N VAL A 123 13.78 -14.44 17.29
CA VAL A 123 14.05 -14.16 15.88
C VAL A 123 15.48 -13.65 15.73
N VAL A 124 16.16 -14.13 14.69
CA VAL A 124 17.52 -13.72 14.34
C VAL A 124 17.53 -13.15 12.93
N ALA A 125 18.47 -12.26 12.65
CA ALA A 125 18.66 -11.72 11.30
C ALA A 125 18.97 -12.84 10.30
N GLY A 126 18.31 -12.81 9.13
CA GLY A 126 18.43 -13.83 8.09
C GLY A 126 17.07 -14.28 7.54
N ARG A 127 16.96 -15.56 7.17
CA ARG A 127 15.69 -16.15 6.70
C ARG A 127 14.75 -16.45 7.87
N VAL A 128 13.45 -16.43 7.62
CA VAL A 128 12.43 -16.70 8.64
C VAL A 128 12.42 -18.17 9.04
N VAL A 129 12.34 -18.44 10.34
CA VAL A 129 12.16 -19.78 10.92
C VAL A 129 10.74 -19.86 11.50
N PRO A 130 9.76 -20.44 10.77
CA PRO A 130 8.34 -20.42 11.15
C PRO A 130 8.01 -20.92 12.55
N THR A 131 8.82 -21.86 13.08
CA THR A 131 8.62 -22.41 14.43
C THR A 131 8.92 -21.39 15.54
N ARG A 132 9.72 -20.36 15.26
CA ARG A 132 10.02 -19.27 16.19
C ARG A 132 9.01 -18.14 16.07
N LEU A 133 8.86 -17.59 14.87
CA LEU A 133 7.83 -16.64 14.53
C LEU A 133 7.32 -17.00 13.12
N PRO A 134 6.00 -17.18 12.92
CA PRO A 134 5.47 -17.58 11.62
C PRO A 134 5.70 -16.53 10.54
N TYR A 135 5.76 -16.94 9.29
CA TYR A 135 6.11 -16.07 8.17
C TYR A 135 5.08 -14.98 7.90
N TYR A 136 3.80 -15.32 7.95
CA TYR A 136 2.72 -14.35 7.78
C TYR A 136 2.29 -13.79 9.13
N LEU A 137 2.28 -12.46 9.23
CA LEU A 137 1.89 -11.76 10.45
C LEU A 137 0.76 -10.78 10.14
N LEU A 138 -0.35 -10.89 10.87
CA LEU A 138 -1.45 -9.93 10.84
C LEU A 138 -1.39 -9.04 12.07
N LEU A 139 -1.11 -7.76 11.87
CA LEU A 139 -1.21 -6.74 12.92
C LEU A 139 -2.65 -6.29 13.07
N VAL A 140 -3.19 -6.28 14.29
CA VAL A 140 -4.52 -5.74 14.56
C VAL A 140 -4.41 -4.64 15.61
N GLY A 141 -4.81 -3.41 15.27
CA GLY A 141 -4.80 -2.29 16.22
C GLY A 141 -4.48 -0.93 15.57
N ASP A 142 -4.85 0.13 16.29
CA ASP A 142 -4.69 1.53 15.90
C ASP A 142 -3.20 1.86 15.65
N PRO A 143 -2.82 2.42 14.48
CA PRO A 143 -1.47 2.92 14.22
C PRO A 143 -0.92 3.90 15.26
N ALA A 144 -1.76 4.58 16.04
CA ALA A 144 -1.33 5.43 17.15
C ALA A 144 -0.79 4.64 18.34
N ARG A 145 -1.25 3.40 18.55
CA ARG A 145 -0.84 2.50 19.65
C ARG A 145 0.06 1.36 19.20
N LEU A 146 -0.07 0.95 17.94
CA LEU A 146 0.78 -0.01 17.23
C LEU A 146 1.44 0.70 16.04
N PRO A 147 2.55 1.44 16.23
CA PRO A 147 3.12 2.32 15.20
C PRO A 147 3.51 1.61 13.90
N PHE A 148 3.47 2.33 12.77
CA PHE A 148 3.97 1.82 11.49
C PHE A 148 5.47 1.44 11.55
N GLU A 149 6.26 2.09 12.39
CA GLU A 149 7.67 1.72 12.58
C GLU A 149 7.83 0.26 13.04
N PHE A 150 6.92 -0.23 13.89
CA PHE A 150 6.91 -1.64 14.29
C PHE A 150 6.72 -2.54 13.06
N GLN A 151 5.71 -2.24 12.24
CA GLN A 151 5.44 -2.96 11.00
C GLN A 151 6.65 -2.96 10.07
N TYR A 152 7.25 -1.80 9.78
CA TYR A 152 8.39 -1.69 8.87
C TYR A 152 9.58 -2.55 9.30
N ARG A 153 9.84 -2.62 10.61
CA ARG A 153 10.97 -3.41 11.15
C ARG A 153 10.72 -4.90 11.06
N VAL A 154 9.50 -5.37 11.31
CA VAL A 154 9.16 -6.79 11.26
C VAL A 154 9.02 -7.28 9.80
N ASP A 155 8.51 -6.43 8.92
CA ASP A 155 8.35 -6.65 7.46
C ASP A 155 9.68 -6.69 6.70
N VAL A 156 10.81 -6.48 7.38
CA VAL A 156 12.14 -6.73 6.79
C VAL A 156 12.29 -8.21 6.41
N GLN A 157 11.72 -9.12 7.21
CA GLN A 157 11.87 -10.58 7.03
C GLN A 157 10.52 -11.30 6.84
N HIS A 158 9.44 -10.78 7.41
CA HIS A 158 8.13 -11.43 7.46
C HIS A 158 7.18 -10.80 6.45
N ALA A 159 6.11 -11.50 6.07
CA ALA A 159 5.04 -10.94 5.26
C ALA A 159 3.98 -10.33 6.19
N VAL A 160 3.92 -9.00 6.28
CA VAL A 160 3.10 -8.32 7.29
C VAL A 160 1.88 -7.64 6.67
N GLY A 161 0.69 -8.02 7.13
CA GLY A 161 -0.57 -7.31 6.91
C GLY A 161 -1.02 -6.55 8.15
N ARG A 162 -1.92 -5.57 7.99
CA ARG A 162 -2.51 -4.82 9.11
C ARG A 162 -4.00 -4.62 8.91
N LEU A 163 -4.76 -4.73 10.00
CA LEU A 163 -6.15 -4.30 10.10
C LEU A 163 -6.34 -3.30 11.22
N HIS A 164 -7.02 -2.21 10.89
CA HIS A 164 -7.57 -1.29 11.87
C HIS A 164 -8.86 -0.71 11.32
N PHE A 165 -9.95 -0.87 12.07
CA PHE A 165 -11.24 -0.23 11.82
C PHE A 165 -11.71 0.46 13.11
N PRO A 166 -12.52 1.54 13.01
CA PRO A 166 -13.07 2.19 14.18
C PRO A 166 -14.05 1.31 14.97
N GLU A 167 -14.82 0.47 14.27
CA GLU A 167 -15.91 -0.33 14.86
C GLU A 167 -15.62 -1.83 14.80
N ALA A 168 -16.00 -2.60 15.83
CA ALA A 168 -15.80 -4.05 15.87
C ALA A 168 -16.57 -4.78 14.73
N ASP A 169 -17.74 -4.28 14.35
CA ASP A 169 -18.57 -4.86 13.28
C ASP A 169 -17.85 -4.86 11.92
N ASP A 170 -16.99 -3.86 11.66
CA ASP A 170 -16.20 -3.78 10.43
C ASP A 170 -15.17 -4.92 10.33
N TYR A 171 -14.60 -5.34 11.46
CA TYR A 171 -13.72 -6.51 11.50
C TYR A 171 -14.46 -7.80 11.19
N ALA A 172 -15.69 -7.96 11.70
CA ALA A 172 -16.53 -9.12 11.42
C ALA A 172 -16.92 -9.18 9.94
N ALA A 173 -17.31 -8.03 9.36
CA ALA A 173 -17.61 -7.91 7.94
C ALA A 173 -16.40 -8.28 7.06
N TYR A 174 -15.21 -7.77 7.39
CA TYR A 174 -13.97 -8.13 6.71
C TYR A 174 -13.68 -9.63 6.80
N ALA A 175 -13.71 -10.21 8.01
CA ALA A 175 -13.43 -11.63 8.24
C ALA A 175 -14.39 -12.53 7.44
N GLN A 176 -15.68 -12.22 7.45
CA GLN A 176 -16.69 -12.95 6.69
C GLN A 176 -16.46 -12.85 5.19
N SER A 177 -16.15 -11.66 4.67
CA SER A 177 -15.90 -11.47 3.24
C SER A 177 -14.68 -12.25 2.76
N VAL A 178 -13.57 -12.22 3.52
CA VAL A 178 -12.35 -12.97 3.18
C VAL A 178 -12.65 -14.47 3.11
N LEU A 179 -13.30 -15.02 4.13
CA LEU A 179 -13.64 -16.44 4.17
C LEU A 179 -14.59 -16.83 3.03
N ALA A 180 -15.61 -16.02 2.77
CA ALA A 180 -16.54 -16.26 1.67
C ALA A 180 -15.84 -16.26 0.31
N ALA A 181 -14.97 -15.28 0.05
CA ALA A 181 -14.22 -15.19 -1.20
C ALA A 181 -13.22 -16.34 -1.39
N GLU A 182 -12.71 -16.93 -0.31
CA GLU A 182 -11.84 -18.12 -0.35
C GLU A 182 -12.61 -19.42 -0.60
N GLU A 183 -13.84 -19.53 -0.10
CA GLU A 183 -14.71 -20.69 -0.34
C GLU A 183 -15.33 -20.64 -1.75
N GLU A 184 -15.74 -19.46 -2.20
CA GLU A 184 -16.37 -19.24 -3.51
C GLU A 184 -15.72 -18.05 -4.25
N PRO A 185 -14.59 -18.29 -4.97
CA PRO A 185 -13.93 -17.22 -5.73
C PRO A 185 -14.82 -16.67 -6.86
N GLY A 186 -15.28 -15.42 -6.72
CA GLY A 186 -16.38 -14.87 -7.53
C GLY A 186 -16.02 -13.90 -8.67
N ASN A 187 -14.83 -13.30 -8.68
CA ASN A 187 -14.53 -12.08 -9.48
C ASN A 187 -13.80 -12.32 -10.83
N GLY A 188 -13.90 -13.53 -11.39
CA GLY A 188 -13.19 -13.86 -12.63
C GLY A 188 -11.68 -13.79 -12.45
N ARG A 189 -10.94 -13.79 -13.56
CA ARG A 189 -9.46 -13.69 -13.55
C ARG A 189 -9.01 -12.33 -14.09
N GLU A 190 -9.86 -11.31 -14.01
CA GLU A 190 -9.58 -10.00 -14.60
C GLU A 190 -8.60 -9.21 -13.75
N ALA A 191 -7.60 -8.60 -14.39
CA ALA A 191 -6.67 -7.67 -13.76
C ALA A 191 -6.80 -6.32 -14.48
N ARG A 192 -7.24 -5.29 -13.78
CA ARG A 192 -7.48 -3.95 -14.34
C ARG A 192 -6.39 -2.99 -13.91
N PHE A 193 -5.90 -2.22 -14.88
CA PHE A 193 -4.87 -1.22 -14.70
C PHE A 193 -5.46 0.14 -15.06
N TRP A 194 -5.70 0.96 -14.03
CA TRP A 194 -6.25 2.29 -14.15
C TRP A 194 -5.17 3.33 -13.87
N GLY A 195 -5.17 4.43 -14.62
CA GLY A 195 -4.20 5.49 -14.42
C GLY A 195 -4.76 6.85 -14.79
N ALA A 196 -4.46 7.86 -13.97
CA ALA A 196 -4.87 9.24 -14.19
C ALA A 196 -3.71 10.05 -14.79
N GLU A 197 -3.92 10.62 -15.98
CA GLU A 197 -3.04 11.65 -16.55
C GLU A 197 -3.62 13.03 -16.23
N ILE A 198 -2.89 13.87 -15.51
CA ILE A 198 -3.37 15.20 -15.11
C ILE A 198 -2.93 16.24 -16.13
N GLU A 199 -3.85 17.09 -16.59
CA GLU A 199 -3.55 18.10 -17.61
C GLU A 199 -2.40 19.02 -17.17
N GLY A 200 -1.33 19.04 -17.98
CA GLY A 200 -0.18 19.92 -17.78
C GLY A 200 0.80 19.44 -16.71
N ASP A 201 0.55 18.28 -16.10
CA ASP A 201 1.48 17.62 -15.19
C ASP A 201 2.25 16.51 -15.93
N VAL A 202 3.56 16.68 -16.04
CA VAL A 202 4.44 15.72 -16.71
C VAL A 202 4.64 14.45 -15.90
N HIS A 203 4.45 14.48 -14.58
CA HIS A 203 4.76 13.35 -13.71
C HIS A 203 3.69 12.28 -13.72
N SER A 204 2.40 12.66 -13.74
CA SER A 204 1.32 11.70 -13.98
C SER A 204 1.47 11.02 -15.33
N ARG A 205 1.80 11.76 -16.40
CA ARG A 205 2.09 11.15 -17.71
C ARG A 205 3.26 10.16 -17.67
N TRP A 206 4.39 10.53 -17.06
CA TRP A 206 5.52 9.60 -16.89
C TRP A 206 5.18 8.38 -16.05
N MET A 207 4.33 8.51 -15.04
CA MET A 207 3.85 7.36 -14.28
C MET A 207 3.07 6.39 -15.17
N LEU A 208 2.30 6.89 -16.13
CA LEU A 208 1.61 6.00 -17.09
C LEU A 208 2.62 5.34 -18.04
N GLU A 209 3.50 6.13 -18.65
CA GLU A 209 4.47 5.68 -19.65
C GLU A 209 5.53 4.71 -19.09
N GLU A 210 6.03 4.96 -17.86
CA GLU A 210 7.20 4.27 -17.29
C GLU A 210 6.84 3.24 -16.20
N LEU A 211 5.63 3.29 -15.62
CA LEU A 211 5.17 2.31 -14.63
C LEU A 211 3.96 1.52 -15.12
N LEU A 212 2.86 2.18 -15.44
CA LEU A 212 1.61 1.49 -15.73
C LEU A 212 1.69 0.65 -17.01
N ASP A 213 2.14 1.26 -18.11
CA ASP A 213 2.19 0.60 -19.42
C ASP A 213 3.18 -0.58 -19.43
N PRO A 214 4.40 -0.48 -18.86
CA PRO A 214 5.29 -1.62 -18.71
C PRO A 214 4.72 -2.73 -17.81
N MET A 215 4.00 -2.39 -16.74
CA MET A 215 3.33 -3.39 -15.90
C MET A 215 2.25 -4.16 -16.66
N VAL A 216 1.43 -3.46 -17.46
CA VAL A 216 0.41 -4.09 -18.31
C VAL A 216 1.08 -5.04 -19.32
N ALA A 217 2.10 -4.57 -20.04
CA ALA A 217 2.81 -5.38 -21.02
C ALA A 217 3.47 -6.62 -20.38
N GLY A 218 4.07 -6.46 -19.20
CA GLY A 218 4.65 -7.57 -18.43
C GLY A 218 3.61 -8.61 -18.02
N MET A 219 2.42 -8.15 -17.59
CA MET A 219 1.30 -9.01 -17.24
C MET A 219 0.70 -9.73 -18.43
N GLU A 220 0.61 -9.09 -19.61
CA GLU A 220 0.14 -9.71 -20.86
C GLU A 220 1.11 -10.82 -21.32
N ALA A 221 2.42 -10.56 -21.20
CA ALA A 221 3.44 -11.58 -21.45
C ALA A 221 3.29 -12.76 -20.48
N TRP A 222 3.11 -12.48 -19.18
CA TRP A 222 2.92 -13.51 -18.17
C TRP A 222 1.62 -14.30 -18.34
N GLN A 223 0.54 -13.65 -18.77
CA GLN A 223 -0.71 -14.32 -19.14
C GLN A 223 -0.48 -15.32 -20.27
N THR A 224 0.28 -14.94 -21.31
CA THR A 224 0.59 -15.84 -22.43
C THR A 224 1.33 -17.09 -21.97
N ASP A 225 2.22 -16.94 -20.97
CA ASP A 225 3.05 -18.02 -20.46
C ASP A 225 2.34 -18.92 -19.43
N ARG A 226 1.47 -18.37 -18.59
CA ARG A 226 0.89 -19.06 -17.40
C ARG A 226 -0.64 -19.14 -17.39
N GLY A 227 -1.33 -18.29 -18.15
CA GLY A 227 -2.79 -18.30 -18.32
C GLY A 227 -3.62 -17.90 -17.09
N LEU A 228 -3.04 -17.21 -16.10
CA LEU A 228 -3.66 -17.03 -14.78
C LEU A 228 -4.59 -15.82 -14.65
N TYR A 229 -4.29 -14.71 -15.33
CA TYR A 229 -5.07 -13.46 -15.27
C TYR A 229 -5.25 -12.84 -16.66
N GLN A 230 -6.30 -12.04 -16.84
CA GLN A 230 -6.63 -11.28 -18.04
C GLN A 230 -6.38 -9.79 -17.77
N PRO A 231 -5.14 -9.30 -17.99
CA PRO A 231 -4.80 -7.90 -17.81
C PRO A 231 -5.49 -7.03 -18.87
N SER A 232 -5.90 -5.83 -18.47
CA SER A 232 -6.29 -4.78 -19.41
C SER A 232 -6.12 -3.40 -18.80
N ARG A 233 -5.73 -2.44 -19.64
CA ARG A 233 -5.67 -1.02 -19.29
C ARG A 233 -7.01 -0.33 -19.54
N THR A 234 -7.45 0.51 -18.60
CA THR A 234 -8.64 1.34 -18.81
C THR A 234 -8.36 2.43 -19.85
N SER A 235 -9.39 2.81 -20.62
CA SER A 235 -9.25 3.84 -21.67
C SER A 235 -9.24 5.28 -21.16
N ALA A 236 -9.68 5.52 -19.92
CA ALA A 236 -9.75 6.85 -19.32
C ALA A 236 -9.44 6.78 -17.82
N GLY A 237 -8.71 7.79 -17.33
CA GLY A 237 -8.32 7.95 -15.93
C GLY A 237 -9.32 8.74 -15.08
N THR A 238 -10.60 8.76 -15.47
CA THR A 238 -11.63 9.57 -14.78
C THR A 238 -12.15 8.88 -13.52
N LYS A 239 -12.69 9.66 -12.58
CA LYS A 239 -13.38 9.18 -11.38
C LYS A 239 -14.54 8.27 -11.73
N ALA A 240 -15.30 8.63 -12.78
CA ALA A 240 -16.41 7.82 -13.27
C ALA A 240 -15.96 6.45 -13.79
N ALA A 241 -14.83 6.40 -14.50
CA ALA A 241 -14.26 5.13 -14.96
C ALA A 241 -13.80 4.26 -13.77
N LEU A 242 -13.13 4.85 -12.78
CA LEU A 242 -12.70 4.12 -11.58
C LEU A 242 -13.89 3.56 -10.78
N LEU A 243 -14.97 4.34 -10.66
CA LEU A 243 -16.21 3.89 -10.02
C LEU A 243 -16.93 2.76 -10.79
N GLU A 244 -16.80 2.68 -12.12
CA GLU A 244 -17.31 1.54 -12.89
C GLU A 244 -16.53 0.27 -12.55
N GLU A 245 -15.21 0.35 -12.44
CA GLU A 245 -14.37 -0.79 -12.04
C GLU A 245 -14.75 -1.29 -10.64
N LEU A 246 -15.10 -0.41 -9.70
CA LEU A 246 -15.57 -0.81 -8.37
C LEU A 246 -17.00 -1.39 -8.39
N ARG A 247 -17.84 -1.04 -9.37
CA ARG A 247 -19.19 -1.61 -9.49
C ARG A 247 -19.17 -3.03 -10.05
N LYS A 248 -18.16 -3.35 -10.86
CA LYS A 248 -17.90 -4.68 -11.41
C LYS A 248 -16.44 -5.05 -11.07
N PRO A 249 -16.17 -5.34 -9.79
CA PRO A 249 -14.81 -5.46 -9.30
C PRO A 249 -14.05 -6.54 -10.07
N PRO A 250 -12.85 -6.22 -10.59
CA PRO A 250 -11.94 -7.24 -11.10
C PRO A 250 -11.35 -8.06 -9.94
N ALA A 251 -10.61 -9.13 -10.26
CA ALA A 251 -9.82 -9.84 -9.26
C ALA A 251 -8.66 -9.01 -8.73
N PHE A 252 -8.07 -8.20 -9.60
CA PHE A 252 -6.99 -7.29 -9.24
C PHE A 252 -7.24 -5.92 -9.86
N LEU A 253 -7.11 -4.86 -9.06
CA LEU A 253 -7.16 -3.48 -9.53
C LEU A 253 -5.86 -2.77 -9.15
N PHE A 254 -5.09 -2.33 -10.13
CA PHE A 254 -3.95 -1.43 -9.93
C PHE A 254 -4.34 -0.01 -10.32
N THR A 255 -4.03 0.98 -9.48
CA THR A 255 -4.25 2.40 -9.77
C THR A 255 -2.95 3.18 -9.73
N ALA A 256 -2.67 3.96 -10.78
CA ALA A 256 -1.56 4.90 -10.87
C ALA A 256 -2.08 6.35 -10.83
N SER A 257 -1.85 7.06 -9.72
CA SER A 257 -2.26 8.47 -9.58
C SER A 257 -1.49 9.23 -8.49
N HIS A 258 -1.76 10.52 -8.38
CA HIS A 258 -1.45 11.29 -7.19
C HIS A 258 -2.41 10.98 -6.04
N GLY A 259 -1.87 10.98 -4.83
CA GLY A 259 -2.68 11.00 -3.61
C GLY A 259 -2.99 12.43 -3.18
N MET A 260 -4.24 12.68 -2.77
CA MET A 260 -4.64 13.95 -2.19
C MET A 260 -4.00 14.15 -0.82
N VAL A 261 -3.44 15.34 -0.61
CA VAL A 261 -2.77 15.73 0.62
C VAL A 261 -3.48 16.92 1.24
N PHE A 262 -3.81 16.79 2.52
CA PHE A 262 -4.44 17.82 3.32
C PHE A 262 -3.50 18.22 4.45
N ARG A 263 -3.37 19.52 4.70
CA ARG A 263 -2.43 20.04 5.69
C ARG A 263 -2.79 19.62 7.12
N ASN A 264 -1.74 19.47 7.94
CA ASN A 264 -1.87 19.30 9.39
C ASN A 264 -2.71 20.44 10.00
N GLY A 265 -3.68 20.09 10.85
CA GLY A 265 -4.64 21.03 11.42
C GLY A 265 -5.86 21.31 10.55
N ALA A 266 -6.02 20.60 9.43
CA ALA A 266 -7.34 20.46 8.79
C ALA A 266 -8.34 19.84 9.79
N ASP A 267 -9.64 20.12 9.58
CA ASP A 267 -10.69 19.46 10.34
C ASP A 267 -10.70 17.94 10.09
N GLU A 268 -11.37 17.21 10.98
CA GLU A 268 -11.44 15.75 10.92
C GLU A 268 -12.06 15.24 9.61
N GLU A 269 -12.97 16.01 9.00
CA GLU A 269 -13.62 15.65 7.73
C GLU A 269 -12.60 15.67 6.58
N ARG A 270 -11.80 16.74 6.47
CA ARG A 270 -10.75 16.83 5.44
C ARG A 270 -9.60 15.87 5.71
N ALA A 271 -9.28 15.57 6.97
CA ALA A 271 -8.28 14.57 7.32
C ALA A 271 -8.64 13.17 6.78
N ARG A 272 -9.94 12.81 6.75
CA ARG A 272 -10.42 11.54 6.17
C ARG A 272 -10.19 11.43 4.66
N LEU A 273 -10.00 12.55 3.97
CA LEU A 273 -9.74 12.60 2.53
C LEU A 273 -8.26 12.37 2.19
N GLN A 274 -7.37 12.31 3.19
CA GLN A 274 -5.95 12.04 2.97
C GLN A 274 -5.76 10.71 2.25
N GLY A 275 -5.02 10.74 1.13
CA GLY A 275 -4.78 9.56 0.29
C GLY A 275 -5.91 9.23 -0.69
N ALA A 276 -6.93 10.09 -0.82
CA ALA A 276 -7.90 9.99 -1.91
C ALA A 276 -7.18 10.04 -3.27
N LEU A 277 -7.69 9.29 -4.25
CA LEU A 277 -7.03 9.13 -5.54
C LEU A 277 -7.45 10.25 -6.49
N LEU A 278 -6.52 11.12 -6.85
CA LEU A 278 -6.80 12.17 -7.82
C LEU A 278 -7.14 11.54 -9.18
N CYS A 279 -8.08 12.13 -9.91
CA CYS A 279 -8.55 11.60 -11.18
C CYS A 279 -8.23 12.57 -12.31
N GLU A 280 -8.18 12.04 -13.53
CA GLU A 280 -7.95 12.78 -14.77
C GLU A 280 -8.90 13.97 -14.90
N ASP A 281 -10.08 13.96 -14.27
CA ASP A 281 -11.09 15.04 -14.32
C ASP A 281 -10.58 16.41 -13.85
N TRP A 282 -9.51 16.47 -13.05
CA TRP A 282 -8.94 17.73 -12.62
C TRP A 282 -8.27 18.48 -13.78
N ARG A 283 -8.59 19.77 -13.94
CA ARG A 283 -8.03 20.66 -14.97
C ARG A 283 -7.30 21.83 -14.29
N PRO A 284 -6.01 21.68 -13.94
CA PRO A 284 -5.23 22.73 -13.27
C PRO A 284 -5.19 24.05 -14.07
N SER A 285 -5.25 23.95 -15.40
CA SER A 285 -5.27 25.09 -16.33
C SER A 285 -6.42 26.08 -16.07
N GLN A 286 -7.51 25.63 -15.46
CA GLN A 286 -8.67 26.45 -15.09
C GLN A 286 -8.44 27.25 -13.80
N GLY A 287 -7.28 27.08 -13.14
CA GLY A 287 -6.93 27.79 -11.90
C GLY A 287 -7.76 27.35 -10.69
N GLN A 288 -8.45 26.22 -10.79
CA GLN A 288 -9.29 25.68 -9.72
C GLN A 288 -8.51 24.63 -8.92
N ALA A 289 -8.53 24.79 -7.60
CA ALA A 289 -8.07 23.75 -6.69
C ALA A 289 -8.94 22.48 -6.84
N PRO A 290 -8.38 21.29 -6.62
CA PRO A 290 -9.11 20.03 -6.77
C PRO A 290 -10.26 19.93 -5.75
N GLY A 291 -11.50 19.87 -6.24
CA GLY A 291 -12.69 19.63 -5.44
C GLY A 291 -13.05 18.13 -5.34
N PRO A 292 -14.03 17.77 -4.51
CA PRO A 292 -14.46 16.37 -4.32
C PRO A 292 -14.94 15.68 -5.60
N GLU A 293 -15.30 16.43 -6.63
CA GLU A 293 -15.69 15.90 -7.94
C GLU A 293 -14.53 15.28 -8.74
N VAL A 294 -13.26 15.60 -8.41
CA VAL A 294 -12.09 15.18 -9.20
C VAL A 294 -11.15 14.19 -8.50
N TYR A 295 -11.52 13.67 -7.34
CA TYR A 295 -10.79 12.58 -6.68
C TYR A 295 -11.75 11.53 -6.12
N LEU A 296 -11.31 10.28 -6.04
CA LEU A 296 -12.04 9.20 -5.39
C LEU A 296 -11.63 9.09 -3.91
N ALA A 297 -12.56 9.37 -3.00
CA ALA A 297 -12.44 9.19 -1.56
C ALA A 297 -13.34 8.05 -1.05
N ALA A 298 -13.26 7.74 0.25
CA ALA A 298 -14.07 6.70 0.87
C ALA A 298 -15.59 6.92 0.68
N ASP A 299 -16.05 8.17 0.81
CA ASP A 299 -17.47 8.54 0.72
C ASP A 299 -18.05 8.37 -0.69
N ASP A 300 -17.19 8.26 -1.70
CA ASP A 300 -17.62 8.02 -3.08
C ASP A 300 -17.94 6.56 -3.37
N VAL A 301 -17.46 5.63 -2.53
CA VAL A 301 -17.75 4.20 -2.64
C VAL A 301 -19.15 3.93 -2.09
N PRO A 302 -20.15 3.63 -2.95
CA PRO A 302 -21.53 3.54 -2.49
C PRO A 302 -21.73 2.51 -1.38
N SER A 303 -22.64 2.78 -0.45
CA SER A 303 -23.07 1.79 0.54
C SER A 303 -23.63 0.55 -0.15
N GLY A 304 -23.19 -0.64 0.28
CA GLY A 304 -23.59 -1.91 -0.34
C GLY A 304 -22.84 -2.25 -1.63
N THR A 305 -21.77 -1.53 -1.97
CA THR A 305 -20.81 -2.01 -2.97
C THR A 305 -20.24 -3.33 -2.49
N ASP A 306 -20.27 -4.34 -3.36
CA ASP A 306 -19.69 -5.65 -3.11
C ASP A 306 -18.38 -5.75 -3.89
N LEU A 307 -17.28 -5.81 -3.15
CA LEU A 307 -15.92 -5.92 -3.67
C LEU A 307 -15.33 -7.30 -3.36
N ALA A 308 -16.16 -8.31 -3.13
CA ALA A 308 -15.72 -9.66 -2.78
C ALA A 308 -14.60 -10.17 -3.70
N GLY A 309 -13.50 -10.59 -3.08
CA GLY A 309 -12.32 -11.12 -3.76
C GLY A 309 -11.37 -10.08 -4.36
N LEU A 310 -11.72 -8.78 -4.35
CA LEU A 310 -10.87 -7.75 -4.94
C LEU A 310 -9.56 -7.63 -4.15
N ILE A 311 -8.44 -7.63 -4.87
CA ILE A 311 -7.17 -7.11 -4.36
C ILE A 311 -6.90 -5.78 -5.06
N ALA A 312 -6.84 -4.70 -4.29
CA ALA A 312 -6.53 -3.36 -4.80
C ALA A 312 -5.07 -2.98 -4.50
N CYS A 313 -4.38 -2.38 -5.47
CA CYS A 313 -3.03 -1.88 -5.32
C CYS A 313 -2.95 -0.43 -5.79
N HIS A 314 -2.71 0.50 -4.86
CA HIS A 314 -2.75 1.93 -5.09
C HIS A 314 -1.37 2.56 -5.09
N PHE A 315 -0.86 2.86 -6.28
CA PHE A 315 0.32 3.68 -6.45
C PHE A 315 -0.05 5.18 -6.37
N ALA A 316 -0.23 5.66 -5.15
CA ALA A 316 -0.52 7.05 -4.81
C ALA A 316 -0.04 7.38 -3.38
N CYS A 317 0.35 8.63 -3.12
CA CYS A 317 0.73 9.06 -1.77
C CYS A 317 -0.41 8.82 -0.76
N TYR A 318 -0.06 8.36 0.43
CA TYR A 318 -0.97 8.15 1.58
C TYR A 318 -2.11 7.16 1.32
N SER A 319 -2.08 6.41 0.22
CA SER A 319 -3.17 5.53 -0.20
C SER A 319 -3.46 4.39 0.78
N ALA A 320 -2.48 3.97 1.60
CA ALA A 320 -2.66 2.99 2.67
C ALA A 320 -2.68 3.62 4.09
N GLY A 321 -2.27 4.88 4.24
CA GLY A 321 -2.30 5.56 5.53
C GLY A 321 -1.26 6.66 5.66
N CYS A 322 -1.15 7.19 6.88
CA CYS A 322 -0.25 8.28 7.22
C CYS A 322 0.30 8.07 8.63
N SER A 323 1.62 8.14 8.77
CA SER A 323 2.27 8.18 10.08
C SER A 323 2.16 9.59 10.69
N ALA A 324 2.17 9.70 12.02
CA ALA A 324 2.07 11.02 12.67
C ALA A 324 3.30 11.92 12.38
N LEU A 325 4.48 11.30 12.29
CA LEU A 325 5.76 11.95 12.02
C LEU A 325 6.29 11.45 10.68
N ASP A 326 6.63 12.37 9.79
CA ASP A 326 7.26 12.06 8.52
C ASP A 326 8.60 11.33 8.78
N PRO A 327 8.75 10.07 8.34
CA PRO A 327 9.96 9.29 8.59
C PRO A 327 11.12 9.66 7.65
N PHE A 328 10.85 10.46 6.61
CA PHE A 328 11.81 10.87 5.59
C PHE A 328 12.39 12.26 5.87
N GLU A 329 11.65 13.12 6.57
CA GLU A 329 12.15 14.42 7.01
C GLU A 329 12.84 14.32 8.38
N LYS A 330 14.17 14.39 8.41
CA LYS A 330 14.91 14.57 9.67
C LYS A 330 14.94 16.05 10.04
N GLY A 331 14.17 16.45 11.05
CA GLY A 331 14.24 17.81 11.60
C GLY A 331 15.64 18.14 12.17
N MET A 332 15.85 19.41 12.53
CA MET A 332 17.15 19.93 13.03
C MET A 332 17.66 19.21 14.30
N MET A 333 16.79 18.47 15.00
CA MET A 333 17.11 17.66 16.20
C MET A 333 17.03 16.14 15.95
N GLY A 334 16.92 15.71 14.69
CA GLY A 334 16.80 14.28 14.33
C GLY A 334 15.43 13.65 14.59
N THR A 335 14.44 14.45 15.03
CA THR A 335 13.03 14.02 15.15
C THR A 335 12.27 14.32 13.87
N GLY A 336 11.41 13.39 13.44
CA GLY A 336 10.57 13.54 12.24
C GLY A 336 9.64 14.75 12.32
N ARG A 337 9.40 15.45 11.20
CA ARG A 337 8.43 16.55 11.17
C ARG A 337 7.02 15.99 11.33
N ARG A 338 6.20 16.61 12.17
CA ARG A 338 4.79 16.21 12.31
C ARG A 338 4.01 16.54 11.04
N GLN A 339 3.50 15.51 10.37
CA GLN A 339 2.65 15.65 9.18
C GLN A 339 1.17 15.48 9.49
N HIS A 340 0.82 14.78 10.58
CA HIS A 340 -0.57 14.62 11.04
C HIS A 340 -0.65 14.60 12.59
N PRO A 341 -1.80 14.95 13.21
CA PRO A 341 -1.95 14.87 14.66
C PRO A 341 -1.73 13.45 15.21
N HIS A 342 -2.23 12.44 14.50
CA HIS A 342 -2.18 11.02 14.86
C HIS A 342 -1.86 10.16 13.64
N ALA A 343 -1.32 8.95 13.82
CA ALA A 343 -1.15 8.01 12.71
C ALA A 343 -2.50 7.33 12.40
N PHE A 344 -2.75 6.98 11.14
CA PHE A 344 -4.01 6.35 10.73
C PHE A 344 -3.87 5.50 9.46
N ILE A 345 -4.84 4.61 9.24
CA ILE A 345 -5.07 3.90 7.97
C ILE A 345 -6.01 4.73 7.11
N SER A 346 -5.75 4.82 5.81
CA SER A 346 -6.56 5.66 4.92
C SER A 346 -8.03 5.22 4.91
N ALA A 347 -8.95 6.19 4.95
CA ALA A 347 -10.38 5.91 4.98
C ALA A 347 -10.83 5.14 3.73
N LEU A 348 -10.21 5.42 2.57
CA LEU A 348 -10.49 4.70 1.33
C LEU A 348 -10.10 3.22 1.47
N SER A 349 -8.90 2.91 2.00
CA SER A 349 -8.49 1.52 2.21
C SER A 349 -9.43 0.79 3.17
N GLN A 350 -9.78 1.42 4.30
CA GLN A 350 -10.74 0.85 5.24
C GLN A 350 -12.08 0.56 4.56
N LYS A 351 -12.60 1.52 3.79
CA LYS A 351 -13.86 1.39 3.06
C LYS A 351 -13.84 0.26 2.04
N LEU A 352 -12.75 0.07 1.29
CA LEU A 352 -12.64 -1.02 0.32
C LEU A 352 -12.65 -2.38 1.03
N LEU A 353 -11.91 -2.53 2.13
CA LEU A 353 -11.87 -3.75 2.93
C LEU A 353 -13.24 -4.10 3.53
N THR A 354 -13.94 -3.11 4.11
CA THR A 354 -15.29 -3.32 4.68
C THR A 354 -16.38 -3.49 3.63
N SER A 355 -16.10 -3.12 2.37
CA SER A 355 -16.97 -3.40 1.22
C SER A 355 -16.66 -4.74 0.55
N GLY A 356 -15.70 -5.50 1.08
CA GLY A 356 -15.46 -6.89 0.70
C GLY A 356 -14.12 -7.19 0.01
N ALA A 357 -13.30 -6.16 -0.26
CA ALA A 357 -11.96 -6.37 -0.81
C ALA A 357 -11.12 -7.20 0.18
N GLN A 358 -10.37 -8.19 -0.34
CA GLN A 358 -9.55 -9.08 0.48
C GLN A 358 -8.29 -8.38 1.01
N ALA A 359 -7.73 -7.48 0.19
CA ALA A 359 -6.53 -6.73 0.53
C ALA A 359 -6.46 -5.40 -0.21
N VAL A 360 -5.82 -4.42 0.44
CA VAL A 360 -5.40 -3.16 -0.17
C VAL A 360 -3.91 -3.00 0.05
N LEU A 361 -3.16 -2.84 -1.04
CA LEU A 361 -1.75 -2.50 -1.05
C LEU A 361 -1.63 -1.03 -1.43
N GLY A 362 -0.74 -0.30 -0.78
CA GLY A 362 -0.56 1.12 -1.05
C GLY A 362 0.59 1.69 -0.25
N HIS A 363 0.69 3.02 -0.28
CA HIS A 363 1.77 3.72 0.42
C HIS A 363 1.26 4.28 1.73
N VAL A 364 1.98 3.97 2.80
CA VAL A 364 1.95 4.80 4.00
C VAL A 364 2.88 5.97 3.72
N ASP A 365 2.38 7.19 3.90
CA ASP A 365 3.11 8.41 3.61
C ASP A 365 3.37 8.66 2.12
N ARG A 366 4.51 9.28 1.79
CA ARG A 366 4.82 9.80 0.46
C ARG A 366 5.42 8.73 -0.45
N THR A 367 5.24 8.91 -1.75
CA THR A 367 5.92 8.15 -2.82
C THR A 367 6.65 9.15 -3.72
N TRP A 368 7.79 8.76 -4.30
CA TRP A 368 8.63 9.63 -5.12
C TRP A 368 8.53 9.26 -6.60
N THR A 369 8.61 10.24 -7.48
CA THR A 369 8.59 10.03 -8.94
C THR A 369 9.80 9.24 -9.44
N THR A 370 10.93 9.30 -8.72
CA THR A 370 12.12 8.46 -9.00
C THR A 370 11.91 6.97 -8.78
N THR A 371 10.77 6.56 -8.20
CA THR A 371 10.42 5.14 -8.08
C THR A 371 10.17 4.49 -9.44
N PHE A 372 9.81 5.28 -10.46
CA PHE A 372 9.46 4.79 -11.79
C PHE A 372 10.15 5.51 -12.95
N SER A 373 10.77 6.69 -12.75
CA SER A 373 11.56 7.35 -13.79
C SER A 373 13.05 7.01 -13.63
N PHE A 374 13.63 6.22 -14.55
CA PHE A 374 15.07 5.90 -14.59
C PHE A 374 15.69 6.18 -15.96
#